data_AF-A0AAV5M9X8-F1
#
_entry.id   AF-A0AAV5M9X8-F1
#
_cell.length_a   1.000
_cell.length_b   1.000
_cell.length_c   1.000
_cell.angle_alpha   90.00
_cell.angle_beta   90.00
_cell.angle_gamma   90.00
#
_symmetry.space_group_name_H-M   'P 1'
#
loop_
_entity.id
_entity.type
_entity.pdbx_description
1 polymer ?
#
loop_
_entity_poly.entity_id
_entity_poly.type
_entity_poly.pdbx_seq_one_letter_code
_entity_poly.pdbx_strand_id
1 'polypeptide(L)' 'MTAYILSKAALNAYTRILAKKHPSLCINCVCPGYVKTDITYNTGVLTVDEGAQGPVRLALLPNGGPSGLFFSRLEESEF' A
#
# COMPACT_ATOMS: atom_id res chain seq x y z
N MET A 1 0.40 -17.11 -9.49
CA MET A 1 -0.13 -15.75 -9.73
C MET A 1 -1.49 -15.53 -9.09
N THR A 2 -2.47 -16.41 -9.30
CA THR A 2 -3.86 -16.26 -8.80
C THR A 2 -3.97 -16.05 -7.29
N ALA A 3 -3.24 -16.83 -6.48
CA ALA A 3 -3.25 -16.69 -5.03
C ALA A 3 -2.71 -15.32 -4.57
N TYR A 4 -1.66 -14.79 -5.23
CA TYR A 4 -1.11 -13.48 -4.92
C TYR A 4 -2.13 -12.37 -5.20
N ILE A 5 -2.74 -12.38 -6.39
CA ILE A 5 -3.78 -11.40 -6.77
C ILE A 5 -4.93 -11.43 -5.77
N LEU A 6 -5.47 -12.62 -5.47
CA LEU A 6 -6.56 -12.77 -4.50
C LEU A 6 -6.15 -12.29 -3.11
N SER A 7 -4.92 -12.61 -2.66
CA SER A 7 -4.43 -12.16 -1.35
C SER A 7 -4.33 -10.64 -1.23
N LYS A 8 -3.92 -9.95 -2.30
CA LYS A 8 -3.80 -8.49 -2.30
C LYS A 8 -5.16 -7.80 -2.46
N ALA A 9 -6.09 -8.37 -3.21
CA ALA A 9 -7.49 -7.92 -3.23
C ALA A 9 -8.14 -8.06 -1.84
N ALA A 10 -7.92 -9.20 -1.15
CA ALA A 10 -8.40 -9.40 0.21
C ALA A 10 -7.77 -8.42 1.22
N LEU A 11 -6.47 -8.15 1.11
CA LEU A 11 -5.77 -7.14 1.93
C LEU A 11 -6.37 -5.74 1.73
N ASN A 12 -6.66 -5.36 0.49
CA ASN A 12 -7.31 -4.08 0.16
C ASN A 12 -8.70 -3.97 0.81
N ALA A 13 -9.53 -5.01 0.69
CA ALA A 13 -10.83 -5.05 1.35
C ALA A 13 -10.71 -4.99 2.88
N TYR A 14 -9.74 -5.71 3.46
CA TYR A 14 -9.50 -5.73 4.89
C TYR A 14 -9.05 -4.36 5.43
N THR A 15 -8.23 -3.63 4.67
CA THR A 15 -7.83 -2.25 4.98
C THR A 15 -9.05 -1.34 5.17
N ARG A 16 -10.05 -1.43 4.27
CA ARG A 16 -11.30 -0.66 4.38
C ARG A 16 -12.11 -1.04 5.62
N ILE A 17 -12.19 -2.33 5.93
CA ILE A 17 -12.88 -2.83 7.14
C ILE A 17 -12.21 -2.27 8.39
N LEU A 18 -10.89 -2.32 8.48
CA LEU A 18 -10.13 -1.82 9.62
C LEU A 18 -10.25 -0.30 9.78
N ALA A 19 -10.13 0.46 8.69
CA ALA A 19 -10.30 1.91 8.72
C ALA A 19 -11.68 2.32 9.26
N LYS A 20 -12.75 1.62 8.83
CA LYS A 20 -14.10 1.85 9.36
C LYS A 20 -14.25 1.47 10.84
N LYS A 21 -13.59 0.39 11.27
CA LYS A 21 -13.66 -0.10 12.65
C LYS A 21 -12.86 0.77 13.62
N HIS A 22 -11.80 1.42 13.13
CA HIS A 22 -10.87 2.21 13.93
C HIS A 22 -10.73 3.64 13.37
N PRO A 23 -11.77 4.48 13.51
CA PRO A 23 -11.81 5.81 12.88
C PRO A 23 -10.75 6.80 13.40
N SER A 24 -10.12 6.51 14.54
CA SER A 24 -9.02 7.31 15.09
C SER A 24 -7.65 6.97 14.49
N LEU A 25 -7.54 5.87 13.73
CA LEU A 25 -6.29 5.42 13.11
C LEU A 25 -6.27 5.72 11.60
N CYS A 26 -5.10 6.11 11.09
CA CYS A 26 -4.85 6.20 9.65
C CYS A 26 -4.43 4.82 9.12
N ILE A 27 -5.33 4.13 8.41
CA ILE A 27 -5.13 2.77 7.92
C ILE A 27 -5.34 2.76 6.40
N ASN A 28 -4.26 2.61 5.63
CA ASN A 28 -4.29 2.63 4.17
C ASN A 28 -3.50 1.45 3.59
N CYS A 29 -3.72 1.13 2.33
CA CYS A 29 -2.90 0.17 1.59
C CYS A 29 -2.18 0.86 0.42
N VAL A 30 -1.04 0.32 0.03
CA VAL A 30 -0.18 0.92 -0.99
C VAL A 30 0.46 -0.16 -1.87
N CYS A 31 0.47 0.10 -3.17
CA CYS A 31 1.31 -0.60 -4.13
C CYS A 31 2.64 0.16 -4.26
N PRO A 32 3.80 -0.43 -3.88
CA PRO A 32 5.09 0.24 -3.97
C PRO A 32 5.61 0.37 -5.43
N GLY A 33 4.88 -0.16 -6.41
CA GLY A 33 5.32 -0.29 -7.78
C GLY A 33 6.15 -1.55 -8.02
N TYR A 34 6.86 -1.60 -9.16
CA TYR A 34 7.66 -2.75 -9.56
C TYR A 34 9.13 -2.57 -9.12
N VAL A 35 9.44 -3.11 -7.93
CA VAL A 35 10.68 -2.84 -7.19
C VAL A 35 11.71 -3.96 -7.33
N LYS A 36 12.99 -3.61 -7.54
CA LYS A 36 14.14 -4.53 -7.59
C LYS A 36 14.37 -5.20 -6.25
N THR A 37 13.78 -6.37 -6.08
CA THR A 37 13.90 -7.24 -4.89
C THR A 37 13.89 -8.71 -5.31
N ASP A 38 14.20 -9.59 -4.38
CA ASP A 38 14.21 -11.04 -4.62
C ASP A 38 12.87 -11.57 -5.16
N ILE A 39 11.72 -11.02 -4.72
CA ILE A 39 10.39 -11.44 -5.22
C ILE A 39 10.23 -11.19 -6.74
N THR A 40 10.95 -10.20 -7.27
CA THR A 40 10.97 -9.83 -8.69
C THR A 40 12.20 -10.37 -9.42
N TYR A 41 13.02 -11.20 -8.75
CA TYR A 41 14.34 -11.62 -9.25
C TYR A 41 15.21 -10.44 -9.69
N ASN A 42 15.12 -9.32 -8.97
CA ASN A 42 15.80 -8.05 -9.26
C ASN A 42 15.52 -7.46 -10.66
N THR A 43 14.40 -7.83 -11.29
CA THR A 43 13.99 -7.28 -12.60
C THR A 43 13.08 -6.06 -12.52
N GLY A 44 12.80 -5.55 -11.32
CA GLY A 44 12.05 -4.31 -11.08
C GLY A 44 12.63 -3.08 -11.81
N VAL A 45 11.81 -2.05 -12.02
CA VAL A 45 12.28 -0.76 -12.58
C VAL A 45 12.67 0.24 -11.48
N LEU A 46 12.08 0.10 -10.29
CA LEU A 46 12.34 0.95 -9.13
C LEU A 46 13.41 0.32 -8.22
N THR A 47 14.22 1.16 -7.58
CA THR A 47 15.08 0.79 -6.46
C THR A 47 14.26 0.55 -5.19
N VAL A 48 14.88 -0.11 -4.19
CA VAL A 48 14.25 -0.34 -2.88
C VAL A 48 13.87 0.98 -2.21
N ASP A 49 14.74 1.99 -2.30
CA ASP A 49 14.49 3.32 -1.71
C ASP A 49 13.28 4.00 -2.36
N GLU A 50 13.17 3.95 -3.69
CA GLU A 50 12.01 4.48 -4.42
C GLU A 50 10.72 3.72 -4.06
N GLY A 51 10.79 2.40 -3.94
CA GLY A 51 9.65 1.57 -3.53
C GLY A 51 9.19 1.82 -2.09
N ALA A 52 10.10 2.23 -1.20
CA ALA A 52 9.80 2.50 0.20
C ALA A 52 9.10 3.85 0.44
N GLN A 53 9.18 4.80 -0.50
CA GLN A 53 8.65 6.16 -0.33
C GLN A 53 7.14 6.16 0.01
N GLY A 54 6.34 5.36 -0.71
CA GLY A 54 4.90 5.27 -0.48
C GLY A 54 4.55 4.78 0.93
N PRO A 55 4.98 3.57 1.33
CA PRO A 55 4.79 3.06 2.68
C PRO A 55 5.27 4.00 3.79
N VAL A 56 6.47 4.59 3.65
CA VAL A 56 7.04 5.52 4.64
C VAL A 56 6.20 6.78 4.76
N ARG A 57 5.77 7.36 3.63
CA ARG A 57 4.88 8.54 3.63
C ARG A 57 3.57 8.26 4.37
N LEU A 58 2.96 7.10 4.15
CA LEU A 58 1.70 6.73 4.81
C LEU A 58 1.89 6.47 6.31
N ALA A 59 3.03 5.88 6.71
CA ALA A 59 3.36 5.66 8.11
C ALA A 59 3.60 6.97 8.89
N LEU A 60 4.02 8.03 8.20
CA LEU A 60 4.32 9.35 8.78
C LEU A 60 3.17 10.37 8.62
N LEU A 61 1.97 9.93 8.21
CA LEU A 61 0.83 10.83 8.12
C LEU A 61 0.52 11.47 9.48
N PRO A 62 0.14 12.76 9.50
CA PRO A 62 -0.32 13.39 10.72
C PRO A 62 -1.63 12.74 11.20
N ASN A 63 -1.90 12.86 12.50
CA ASN A 63 -3.19 12.45 13.06
C ASN A 63 -4.35 13.13 12.32
N GLY A 64 -5.41 12.38 12.00
CA GLY A 64 -6.52 12.86 11.20
C GLY A 64 -6.26 12.87 9.69
N GLY A 65 -5.12 12.33 9.24
CA GLY A 65 -4.85 12.08 7.82
C GLY A 65 -5.80 11.05 7.19
N PRO A 66 -5.70 10.86 5.86
CA PRO A 66 -6.57 9.94 5.12
C PRO A 66 -6.52 8.51 5.68
N SER A 67 -7.65 7.81 5.62
CA SER A 67 -7.80 6.44 6.11
C SER A 67 -8.80 5.68 5.23
N GLY A 68 -8.53 4.40 4.99
CA GLY A 68 -9.36 3.50 4.18
C GLY A 68 -9.15 3.63 2.67
N LEU A 69 -8.02 4.19 2.23
CA LEU A 69 -7.70 4.45 0.83
C LEU A 69 -6.62 3.50 0.29
N PHE A 70 -6.55 3.43 -1.03
CA PHE A 70 -5.48 2.74 -1.77
C PHE A 70 -4.58 3.75 -2.46
N PHE A 71 -3.27 3.51 -2.41
CA PHE A 71 -2.26 4.35 -3.06
C PHE A 71 -1.44 3.56 -4.08
N SER A 72 -1.30 4.11 -5.28
CA SER A 72 -0.31 3.66 -6.26
C SER A 72 0.93 4.51 -6.12
N ARG A 73 1.96 3.95 -5.49
CA ARG A 73 3.16 4.66 -5.02
C ARG A 73 2.79 5.81 -4.07
N LEU A 74 2.80 7.05 -4.57
CA LEU A 74 2.55 8.28 -3.81
C LEU A 74 1.15 8.86 -4.07
N GLU A 75 0.47 8.39 -5.11
CA GLU A 75 -0.81 8.92 -5.58
C GLU A 75 -1.96 8.06 -5.07
N GLU A 76 -3.04 8.72 -4.64
CA GLU A 76 -4.29 8.02 -4.33
C GLU A 76 -4.89 7.43 -5.60
N SER A 77 -5.47 6.24 -5.50
CA SER A 77 -6.06 5.51 -6.61
C SER A 77 -7.33 4.80 -6.19
N GLU A 78 -8.14 4.42 -7.16
CA GLU A 78 -9.25 3.51 -6.96
C GLU A 78 -8.77 2.10 -6.60
N PHE A 79 -9.61 1.35 -5.88
CA PHE A 79 -9.35 0.00 -5.36
C PHE A 79 -9.38 -1.10 -6.42
#